data_AF-A0A3A4VD62-F1
#
_entry.id   AF-A0A3A4VD62-F1
#
_cell.length_a   1.000
_cell.length_b   1.000
_cell.length_c   1.000
_cell.angle_alpha   90.00
_cell.angle_beta   90.00
_cell.angle_gamma   90.00
#
_symmetry.space_group_name_H-M   'P 1'
#
loop_
_entity.id
_entity.type
_entity.pdbx_description
1 polymer ?
#
loop_
_entity_poly.entity_id
_entity_poly.type
_entity_poly.pdbx_seq_one_letter_code
_entity_poly.pdbx_strand_id
1 'polypeptide(L)'
;MKGNKIFSIALSVFVSFVFIFAVTYAATTISTNISTGGTLSVTGASTLTGAATLSSTLDVTGAATLSSTLGVTGLATFLGGATTTTLTLLNGEVISNSTNGVIQLGGIASTTSITLLNGETITNATDGTIALTGALTVSGASTLTGLATLLGGATTTSLTLLNGEVISNTTDGVIQLGGIASTTSITLLNGETITNATNGEIAIGGASDTIKILGTASTSAIKVGDEPAAPTINGMVFGYCSFADVTSFTASTTKFFDCTTEPAGALVAGDRVFVQATSSFDSMFVIQAASTTGVSTINLRVLNTGLDGAADGTLGGTSINFWAVR
;
A
#
# COMPACT_ATOMS: atom_id res chain seq x y z
N MET A 1 -84.06 -82.87 43.79
CA MET A 1 -82.59 -82.61 43.82
C MET A 1 -82.02 -81.99 42.52
N LYS A 2 -82.83 -81.43 41.59
CA LYS A 2 -82.36 -80.85 40.31
C LYS A 2 -82.17 -79.32 40.35
N GLY A 3 -82.92 -78.60 41.19
CA GLY A 3 -82.85 -77.13 41.33
C GLY A 3 -81.61 -76.59 42.06
N ASN A 4 -81.12 -77.29 43.09
CA ASN A 4 -79.94 -76.85 43.85
C ASN A 4 -78.66 -76.84 43.01
N LYS A 5 -78.58 -77.68 41.97
CA LYS A 5 -77.43 -77.72 41.06
C LYS A 5 -77.39 -76.49 40.15
N ILE A 6 -78.55 -76.04 39.65
CA ILE A 6 -78.64 -74.88 38.76
C ILE A 6 -78.35 -73.59 39.51
N PHE A 7 -78.89 -73.42 40.72
CA PHE A 7 -78.62 -72.23 41.55
C PHE A 7 -77.14 -72.12 41.94
N SER A 8 -76.51 -73.24 42.30
CA SER A 8 -75.08 -73.25 42.66
C SER A 8 -74.17 -72.93 41.47
N ILE A 9 -74.52 -73.36 40.26
CA ILE A 9 -73.79 -73.01 39.03
C ILE A 9 -73.99 -71.54 38.68
N ALA A 10 -75.24 -71.04 38.77
CA ALA A 10 -75.53 -69.63 38.49
C ALA A 10 -74.81 -68.69 39.46
N LEU A 11 -74.79 -69.04 40.74
CA LEU A 11 -74.07 -68.27 41.77
C LEU A 11 -72.55 -68.32 41.55
N SER A 12 -71.96 -69.47 41.21
CA SER A 12 -70.52 -69.56 40.96
C SER A 12 -70.10 -68.72 39.76
N VAL A 13 -70.87 -68.74 38.66
CA VAL A 13 -70.59 -67.92 37.47
C VAL A 13 -70.72 -66.44 37.79
N PHE A 14 -71.76 -66.04 38.53
CA PHE A 14 -71.96 -64.64 38.93
C PHE A 14 -70.80 -64.14 39.82
N VAL A 15 -70.41 -64.93 40.83
CA VAL A 15 -69.29 -64.58 41.71
C VAL A 15 -67.97 -64.50 40.93
N SER A 16 -67.71 -65.45 40.02
CA SER A 16 -66.53 -65.40 39.15
C SER A 16 -66.52 -64.17 38.25
N PHE A 17 -67.67 -63.80 37.66
CA PHE A 17 -67.75 -62.63 36.80
C PHE A 17 -67.55 -61.32 37.56
N VAL A 18 -68.17 -61.18 38.73
CA VAL A 18 -67.99 -60.01 39.61
C VAL A 18 -66.55 -59.90 40.08
N PHE A 19 -65.91 -61.01 40.44
CA PHE A 19 -64.51 -61.03 40.84
C PHE A 19 -63.58 -60.62 39.69
N ILE A 20 -63.76 -61.18 38.49
CA ILE A 20 -62.95 -60.82 37.32
C ILE A 20 -63.13 -59.33 36.99
N PHE A 21 -64.38 -58.85 36.95
CA PHE A 21 -64.68 -57.44 36.69
C PHE A 21 -63.99 -56.52 37.72
N ALA A 22 -64.11 -56.81 39.01
CA ALA A 22 -63.48 -56.01 40.06
C ALA A 22 -61.93 -55.96 39.94
N VAL A 23 -61.30 -57.06 39.53
CA VAL A 23 -59.83 -57.11 39.41
C VAL A 23 -59.33 -56.51 38.09
N THR A 24 -60.14 -56.53 37.01
CA THR A 24 -59.75 -55.96 35.70
C THR A 24 -59.65 -54.43 35.65
N TYR A 25 -60.32 -53.71 36.56
CA TYR A 25 -60.21 -52.25 36.68
C TYR A 25 -59.18 -51.79 37.74
N ALA A 26 -58.53 -52.75 38.42
CA ALA A 26 -57.45 -52.46 39.35
C ALA A 26 -56.10 -52.36 38.62
N ALA A 27 -55.13 -51.70 39.27
CA ALA A 27 -53.75 -51.74 38.80
C ALA A 27 -53.27 -53.20 38.70
N THR A 28 -52.93 -53.63 37.49
CA THR A 28 -52.42 -54.99 37.24
C THR A 28 -50.90 -54.96 37.26
N THR A 29 -50.28 -55.68 38.20
CA THR A 29 -48.83 -55.90 38.21
C THR A 29 -48.51 -57.19 37.47
N ILE A 30 -47.70 -57.11 36.41
CA ILE A 30 -47.17 -58.28 35.70
C ILE A 30 -45.74 -58.49 36.19
N SER A 31 -45.50 -59.57 36.93
CA SER A 31 -44.19 -59.85 37.56
C SER A 31 -43.19 -60.55 36.62
N THR A 32 -43.52 -60.68 35.33
CA THR A 32 -42.74 -61.39 34.30
C THR A 32 -42.75 -60.62 32.97
N ASN A 33 -42.23 -61.24 31.92
CA ASN A 33 -42.19 -60.65 30.58
C ASN A 33 -43.58 -60.57 29.94
N ILE A 34 -43.81 -59.49 29.20
CA ILE A 34 -44.98 -59.32 28.33
C ILE A 34 -44.53 -59.60 26.88
N SER A 35 -45.15 -60.58 26.23
CA SER A 35 -45.01 -60.81 24.79
C SER A 35 -46.37 -60.63 24.15
N THR A 36 -46.48 -59.71 23.20
CA THR A 36 -47.71 -59.46 22.44
C THR A 36 -47.49 -59.85 20.98
N GLY A 37 -48.48 -60.48 20.36
CA GLY A 37 -48.42 -60.81 18.92
C GLY A 37 -48.76 -59.63 18.00
N GLY A 38 -49.02 -58.45 18.56
CA GLY A 38 -49.44 -57.24 17.84
C GLY A 38 -48.97 -55.98 18.55
N THR A 39 -49.56 -54.83 18.24
CA THR A 39 -49.18 -53.54 18.82
C THR A 39 -49.64 -53.41 20.28
N LEU A 40 -48.72 -53.02 21.17
CA LEU A 40 -49.05 -52.55 22.50
C LEU A 40 -49.35 -51.04 22.44
N SER A 41 -50.59 -50.64 22.70
CA SER A 41 -50.96 -49.23 22.86
C SER A 41 -50.89 -48.85 24.34
N VAL A 42 -50.11 -47.83 24.67
CA VAL A 42 -50.06 -47.24 26.01
C VAL A 42 -50.46 -45.78 25.91
N THR A 43 -51.61 -45.43 26.49
CA THR A 43 -52.20 -44.07 26.40
C THR A 43 -51.79 -43.16 27.55
N GLY A 44 -51.24 -43.74 28.63
CA GLY A 44 -50.72 -43.01 29.78
C GLY A 44 -49.20 -42.87 29.76
N ALA A 45 -48.66 -42.24 30.81
CA ALA A 45 -47.23 -42.18 31.02
C ALA A 45 -46.65 -43.59 31.29
N SER A 46 -45.51 -43.88 30.67
CA SER A 46 -44.75 -45.10 30.91
C SER A 46 -43.41 -44.74 31.52
N THR A 47 -43.05 -45.39 32.63
CA THR A 47 -41.73 -45.27 33.24
C THR A 47 -41.00 -46.59 33.05
N LEU A 48 -39.87 -46.56 32.33
CA LEU A 48 -38.98 -47.71 32.21
C LEU A 48 -37.73 -47.43 33.06
N THR A 49 -37.50 -48.26 34.08
CA THR A 49 -36.37 -48.10 35.01
C THR A 49 -35.08 -48.76 34.51
N GLY A 50 -35.17 -49.59 33.48
CA GLY A 50 -34.05 -50.23 32.81
C GLY A 50 -33.84 -49.71 31.39
N ALA A 51 -32.96 -50.38 30.64
CA ALA A 51 -32.71 -50.05 29.24
C ALA A 51 -33.96 -50.30 28.37
N ALA A 52 -34.26 -49.35 27.49
CA ALA A 52 -35.22 -49.52 26.41
C ALA A 52 -34.47 -49.82 25.11
N THR A 53 -34.81 -50.92 24.44
CA THR A 53 -34.32 -51.21 23.09
C THR A 53 -35.50 -51.15 22.13
N LEU A 54 -35.46 -50.21 21.18
CA LEU A 54 -36.41 -50.16 20.07
C LEU A 54 -35.70 -50.70 18.83
N SER A 55 -36.30 -51.68 18.16
CA SER A 55 -35.75 -52.29 16.95
C SER A 55 -35.97 -51.46 15.68
N SER A 56 -36.72 -50.36 15.80
CA SER A 56 -37.13 -49.50 14.68
C SER A 56 -37.19 -48.04 15.14
N THR A 57 -38.03 -47.23 14.50
CA THR A 57 -38.13 -45.80 14.71
C THR A 57 -38.75 -45.44 16.06
N LEU A 58 -38.17 -44.43 16.71
CA LEU A 58 -38.81 -43.66 17.77
C LEU A 58 -39.24 -42.32 17.18
N ASP A 59 -40.55 -42.07 17.12
CA ASP A 59 -41.09 -40.75 16.77
C ASP A 59 -41.45 -39.99 18.06
N VAL A 60 -40.97 -38.76 18.19
CA VAL A 60 -41.23 -37.89 19.35
C VAL A 60 -41.75 -36.56 18.84
N THR A 61 -43.03 -36.31 19.08
CA THR A 61 -43.68 -35.05 18.66
C THR A 61 -43.36 -33.87 19.56
N GLY A 62 -42.95 -34.13 20.81
CA GLY A 62 -42.57 -33.14 21.80
C GLY A 62 -41.06 -33.04 22.01
N ALA A 63 -40.65 -32.54 23.17
CA ALA A 63 -39.25 -32.51 23.56
C ALA A 63 -38.80 -33.89 24.08
N ALA A 64 -37.64 -34.36 23.62
CA ALA A 64 -36.91 -35.46 24.23
C ALA A 64 -35.76 -34.89 25.09
N THR A 65 -35.65 -35.32 26.34
CA THR A 65 -34.54 -34.96 27.22
C THR A 65 -33.67 -36.19 27.47
N LEU A 66 -32.42 -36.12 27.02
CA LEU A 66 -31.40 -37.14 27.29
C LEU A 66 -30.38 -36.55 28.26
N SER A 67 -30.41 -36.97 29.52
CA SER A 67 -29.54 -36.44 30.58
C SER A 67 -28.11 -36.96 30.54
N SER A 68 -27.77 -37.78 29.54
CA SER A 68 -26.46 -38.41 29.37
C SER A 68 -26.09 -38.45 27.89
N THR A 69 -25.28 -39.42 27.48
CA THR A 69 -24.74 -39.51 26.12
C THR A 69 -25.78 -40.01 25.12
N LEU A 70 -25.91 -39.32 23.99
CA LEU A 70 -26.58 -39.82 22.79
C LEU A 70 -25.51 -40.32 21.81
N GLY A 71 -25.44 -41.65 21.62
CA GLY A 71 -24.60 -42.24 20.58
C GLY A 71 -25.36 -42.34 19.26
N VAL A 72 -24.83 -41.74 18.19
CA VAL A 72 -25.38 -41.85 16.84
C VAL A 72 -24.32 -42.47 15.94
N THR A 73 -24.62 -43.62 15.33
CA THR A 73 -23.71 -44.31 14.40
C THR A 73 -23.91 -43.88 12.95
N GLY A 74 -25.07 -43.31 12.63
CA GLY A 74 -25.41 -42.76 11.32
C GLY A 74 -25.45 -41.24 11.30
N LEU A 75 -26.26 -40.68 10.40
CA LEU A 75 -26.45 -39.25 10.25
C LEU A 75 -27.41 -38.69 11.32
N ALA A 76 -26.99 -37.65 12.04
CA ALA A 76 -27.87 -36.82 12.87
C ALA A 76 -28.21 -35.53 12.12
N THR A 77 -29.50 -35.20 11.98
CA THR A 77 -29.97 -33.97 11.32
C THR A 77 -30.71 -33.08 12.33
N PHE A 78 -30.28 -31.81 12.47
CA PHE A 78 -30.90 -30.82 13.36
C PHE A 78 -31.49 -29.66 12.54
N LEU A 79 -32.79 -29.72 12.24
CA LEU A 79 -33.43 -28.69 11.39
C LEU A 79 -33.57 -27.33 12.09
N GLY A 80 -33.71 -27.31 13.42
CA GLY A 80 -33.87 -26.09 14.22
C GLY A 80 -32.55 -25.50 14.75
N GLY A 81 -31.41 -26.05 14.34
CA GLY A 81 -30.10 -25.75 14.93
C GLY A 81 -29.77 -26.62 16.15
N ALA A 82 -28.50 -26.55 16.59
CA ALA A 82 -28.00 -27.25 17.76
C ALA A 82 -27.12 -26.30 18.59
N THR A 83 -27.34 -26.27 19.91
CA THR A 83 -26.49 -25.54 20.84
C THR A 83 -25.63 -26.54 21.60
N THR A 84 -24.31 -26.45 21.44
CA THR A 84 -23.34 -27.33 22.10
C THR A 84 -22.31 -26.52 22.87
N THR A 85 -21.82 -27.03 23.99
CA THR A 85 -20.67 -26.43 24.70
C THR A 85 -19.36 -26.66 23.97
N THR A 86 -19.18 -27.87 23.43
CA THR A 86 -18.02 -28.29 22.65
C THR A 86 -18.49 -29.02 21.40
N LEU A 87 -17.98 -28.61 20.25
CA LEU A 87 -18.12 -29.33 18.98
C LEU A 87 -16.74 -29.81 18.54
N THR A 88 -16.52 -31.12 18.53
CA THR A 88 -15.27 -31.73 18.06
C THR A 88 -15.47 -32.25 16.64
N LEU A 89 -14.65 -31.79 15.70
CA LEU A 89 -14.61 -32.31 14.33
C LEU A 89 -13.49 -33.35 14.20
N LEU A 90 -13.76 -34.43 13.48
CA LEU A 90 -12.77 -35.44 13.13
C LEU A 90 -12.08 -35.06 11.80
N ASN A 91 -11.02 -35.79 11.45
CA ASN A 91 -10.32 -35.59 10.18
C ASN A 91 -11.28 -35.75 8.99
N GLY A 92 -11.37 -34.70 8.17
CA GLY A 92 -12.20 -34.67 6.96
C GLY A 92 -13.64 -34.16 7.17
N GLU A 93 -14.04 -33.83 8.40
CA GLU A 93 -15.34 -33.20 8.67
C GLU A 93 -15.33 -31.73 8.25
N VAL A 94 -16.45 -31.23 7.71
CA VAL A 94 -16.55 -29.87 7.16
C VAL A 94 -17.75 -29.15 7.77
N ILE A 95 -17.50 -28.01 8.43
CA ILE A 95 -18.57 -27.06 8.76
C ILE A 95 -18.85 -26.23 7.50
N SER A 96 -19.96 -26.52 6.83
CA SER A 96 -20.44 -25.72 5.70
C SER A 96 -21.71 -24.96 6.08
N ASN A 97 -21.84 -23.74 5.59
CA ASN A 97 -23.10 -23.01 5.63
C ASN A 97 -23.52 -22.68 4.19
N SER A 98 -24.51 -23.43 3.69
CA SER A 98 -24.99 -23.28 2.31
C SER A 98 -25.86 -22.02 2.10
N THR A 99 -26.26 -21.34 3.18
CA THR A 99 -27.05 -20.09 3.14
C THR A 99 -26.19 -18.95 3.70
N ASN A 100 -26.47 -17.69 3.37
CA ASN A 100 -25.73 -16.48 3.80
C ASN A 100 -25.64 -16.24 5.33
N GLY A 101 -25.82 -17.25 6.18
CA GLY A 101 -25.54 -17.15 7.61
C GLY A 101 -24.04 -17.09 7.89
N VAL A 102 -23.68 -16.66 9.09
CA VAL A 102 -22.28 -16.47 9.49
C VAL A 102 -21.79 -17.71 10.25
N ILE A 103 -20.64 -18.27 9.85
CA ILE A 103 -19.88 -19.19 10.70
C ILE A 103 -18.97 -18.34 11.58
N GLN A 104 -19.46 -17.98 12.76
CA GLN A 104 -18.67 -17.24 13.75
C GLN A 104 -17.88 -18.23 14.60
N LEU A 105 -16.57 -18.30 14.36
CA LEU A 105 -15.66 -19.04 15.20
C LEU A 105 -15.08 -18.05 16.24
N GLY A 106 -15.77 -17.89 17.36
CA GLY A 106 -15.35 -16.98 18.42
C GLY A 106 -14.07 -17.45 19.11
N GLY A 107 -13.11 -16.54 19.34
CA GLY A 107 -11.93 -16.81 20.18
C GLY A 107 -10.88 -17.75 19.58
N ILE A 108 -10.79 -17.88 18.25
CA ILE A 108 -9.77 -18.73 17.64
C ILE A 108 -8.39 -18.07 17.74
N ALA A 109 -7.58 -18.53 18.69
CA ALA A 109 -6.15 -18.66 18.45
C ALA A 109 -5.94 -20.05 17.81
N SER A 110 -6.00 -20.13 16.47
CA SER A 110 -5.63 -21.36 15.78
C SER A 110 -4.13 -21.54 16.00
N THR A 111 -3.71 -22.70 16.50
CA THR A 111 -2.29 -23.02 16.71
C THR A 111 -1.62 -23.57 15.45
N THR A 112 -2.37 -23.77 14.36
CA THR A 112 -1.86 -24.40 13.12
C THR A 112 -2.33 -23.70 11.85
N SER A 113 -3.60 -23.81 11.44
CA SER A 113 -4.11 -23.09 10.25
C SER A 113 -5.64 -22.97 10.24
N ILE A 114 -6.16 -22.04 9.44
CA ILE A 114 -7.57 -21.93 9.03
C ILE A 114 -7.57 -21.97 7.51
N THR A 115 -8.18 -22.98 6.89
CA THR A 115 -8.29 -23.07 5.42
C THR A 115 -9.62 -22.46 4.97
N LEU A 116 -9.58 -21.46 4.07
CA LEU A 116 -10.74 -20.86 3.42
C LEU A 116 -11.03 -21.58 2.09
N LEU A 117 -12.28 -21.48 1.61
CA LEU A 117 -12.69 -22.06 0.31
C LEU A 117 -11.75 -21.59 -0.83
N ASN A 118 -11.44 -22.49 -1.76
CA ASN A 118 -10.44 -22.37 -2.86
C ASN A 118 -8.98 -22.71 -2.51
N GLY A 119 -8.71 -23.36 -1.36
CA GLY A 119 -7.36 -23.85 -1.03
C GLY A 119 -6.46 -22.78 -0.40
N GLU A 120 -7.03 -21.65 0.00
CA GLU A 120 -6.33 -20.54 0.64
C GLU A 120 -6.16 -20.84 2.14
N THR A 121 -4.94 -21.01 2.63
CA THR A 121 -4.67 -21.30 4.04
C THR A 121 -4.20 -20.05 4.78
N ILE A 122 -4.91 -19.65 5.84
CA ILE A 122 -4.45 -18.71 6.87
C ILE A 122 -3.70 -19.52 7.91
N THR A 123 -2.37 -19.59 7.81
CA THR A 123 -1.53 -20.26 8.82
C THR A 123 -1.15 -19.26 9.89
N ASN A 124 -1.42 -19.57 11.16
CA ASN A 124 -0.85 -18.82 12.28
C ASN A 124 0.52 -19.45 12.59
N ALA A 125 1.60 -18.81 12.17
CA ALA A 125 2.92 -19.25 12.59
C ALA A 125 3.03 -19.11 14.12
N THR A 126 3.91 -19.90 14.74
CA THR A 126 4.13 -19.90 16.21
C THR A 126 4.55 -18.54 16.79
N ASP A 127 4.82 -17.55 15.94
CA ASP A 127 5.16 -16.17 16.25
C ASP A 127 3.99 -15.17 16.12
N GLY A 128 2.78 -15.63 15.78
CA GLY A 128 1.61 -14.77 15.58
C GLY A 128 1.47 -14.18 14.16
N THR A 129 2.27 -14.65 13.20
CA THR A 129 2.22 -14.18 11.80
C THR A 129 1.09 -14.87 11.04
N ILE A 130 0.28 -14.08 10.33
CA ILE A 130 -0.72 -14.56 9.36
C ILE A 130 -0.06 -14.65 7.97
N ALA A 131 0.21 -15.86 7.49
CA ALA A 131 0.68 -16.09 6.12
C ALA A 131 -0.49 -16.43 5.20
N LEU A 132 -0.64 -15.69 4.09
CA LEU A 132 -1.58 -16.00 3.00
C LEU A 132 -0.78 -16.49 1.79
N THR A 133 -1.24 -17.57 1.15
CA THR A 133 -0.65 -18.09 -0.09
C THR A 133 -1.00 -17.25 -1.32
N GLY A 134 -2.04 -16.41 -1.22
CA GLY A 134 -2.58 -15.56 -2.26
C GLY A 134 -2.86 -14.14 -1.74
N ALA A 135 -3.69 -13.39 -2.47
CA ALA A 135 -3.90 -11.97 -2.23
C ALA A 135 -4.79 -11.69 -1.01
N LEU A 136 -4.34 -10.83 -0.10
CA LEU A 136 -5.18 -10.25 0.95
C LEU A 136 -6.01 -9.09 0.37
N THR A 137 -7.29 -9.30 0.12
CA THR A 137 -8.22 -8.23 -0.27
C THR A 137 -8.92 -7.67 0.98
N VAL A 138 -8.73 -6.39 1.28
CA VAL A 138 -9.45 -5.70 2.38
C VAL A 138 -10.39 -4.67 1.78
N SER A 139 -11.69 -4.85 1.96
CA SER A 139 -12.73 -3.95 1.44
C SER A 139 -13.00 -2.72 2.34
N GLY A 140 -12.12 -2.44 3.31
CA GLY A 140 -12.28 -1.41 4.33
C GLY A 140 -10.94 -0.95 4.89
N ALA A 141 -10.95 -0.13 5.94
CA ALA A 141 -9.73 0.38 6.56
C ALA A 141 -9.01 -0.73 7.36
N SER A 142 -7.69 -0.86 7.14
CA SER A 142 -6.79 -1.71 7.94
C SER A 142 -5.87 -0.87 8.81
N THR A 143 -5.68 -1.26 10.06
CA THR A 143 -4.67 -0.68 10.96
C THR A 143 -3.56 -1.69 11.24
N LEU A 144 -2.36 -1.46 10.71
CA LEU A 144 -1.14 -2.20 11.07
C LEU A 144 -0.36 -1.37 12.10
N THR A 145 -0.29 -1.85 13.35
CA THR A 145 0.35 -1.14 14.48
C THR A 145 1.83 -1.48 14.68
N GLY A 146 2.38 -2.40 13.88
CA GLY A 146 3.79 -2.80 13.87
C GLY A 146 4.48 -2.52 12.52
N LEU A 147 5.72 -2.99 12.36
CA LEU A 147 6.48 -2.87 11.10
C LEU A 147 5.77 -3.66 9.98
N ALA A 148 5.23 -2.95 8.99
CA ALA A 148 4.62 -3.55 7.81
C ALA A 148 5.65 -3.68 6.67
N THR A 149 5.97 -4.91 6.27
CA THR A 149 6.86 -5.17 5.11
C THR A 149 6.02 -5.72 3.96
N LEU A 150 5.71 -4.88 2.95
CA LEU A 150 5.00 -5.30 1.73
C LEU A 150 6.03 -5.66 0.65
N LEU A 151 6.49 -6.91 0.65
CA LEU A 151 7.47 -7.42 -0.31
C LEU A 151 6.75 -8.10 -1.49
N GLY A 152 6.30 -7.30 -2.46
CA GLY A 152 5.63 -7.79 -3.66
C GLY A 152 4.87 -6.66 -4.33
N GLY A 153 5.11 -6.45 -5.63
CA GLY A 153 4.53 -5.36 -6.40
C GLY A 153 3.03 -5.23 -6.19
N ALA A 154 2.63 -4.12 -5.57
CA ALA A 154 1.24 -3.80 -5.37
C ALA A 154 0.58 -3.58 -6.75
N THR A 155 -0.27 -4.51 -7.17
CA THR A 155 -1.23 -4.28 -8.26
C THR A 155 -2.40 -3.40 -7.81
N THR A 156 -2.42 -2.96 -6.54
CA THR A 156 -3.41 -2.03 -5.99
C THR A 156 -2.73 -0.80 -5.40
N THR A 157 -3.30 0.35 -5.71
CA THR A 157 -2.63 1.64 -5.93
C THR A 157 -2.39 2.50 -4.69
N SER A 158 -2.46 2.03 -3.44
CA SER A 158 -2.13 2.90 -2.28
C SER A 158 -1.74 2.15 -0.99
N LEU A 159 -0.79 2.72 -0.25
CA LEU A 159 -0.46 2.39 1.14
C LEU A 159 -0.65 3.64 2.02
N THR A 160 -1.60 3.62 2.96
CA THR A 160 -1.86 4.74 3.89
C THR A 160 -1.18 4.47 5.23
N LEU A 161 -0.37 5.39 5.74
CA LEU A 161 0.25 5.32 7.07
C LEU A 161 -0.48 6.25 8.07
N LEU A 162 -0.33 5.97 9.37
CA LEU A 162 -0.93 6.77 10.44
C LEU A 162 -0.56 8.26 10.32
N ASN A 163 -1.51 9.13 10.66
CA ASN A 163 -1.56 10.60 10.47
C ASN A 163 -2.08 11.09 9.11
N GLY A 164 -2.69 10.22 8.29
CA GLY A 164 -3.39 10.64 7.07
C GLY A 164 -2.48 10.84 5.86
N GLU A 165 -1.24 10.35 5.92
CA GLU A 165 -0.31 10.35 4.80
C GLU A 165 -0.63 9.17 3.86
N VAL A 166 -0.93 9.49 2.60
CA VAL A 166 -1.34 8.53 1.56
C VAL A 166 -0.19 8.39 0.56
N ILE A 167 0.42 7.20 0.47
CA ILE A 167 1.32 6.87 -0.64
C ILE A 167 0.45 6.26 -1.74
N SER A 168 0.01 7.06 -2.72
CA SER A 168 -0.77 6.57 -3.88
C SER A 168 0.08 6.41 -5.13
N ASN A 169 -0.02 5.26 -5.79
CA ASN A 169 0.47 5.05 -7.16
C ASN A 169 -0.70 5.17 -8.13
N THR A 170 -1.00 6.38 -8.59
CA THR A 170 -1.93 6.59 -9.71
C THR A 170 -1.14 6.68 -11.01
N THR A 171 -0.99 5.52 -11.65
CA THR A 171 -0.71 5.27 -13.08
C THR A 171 0.58 5.84 -13.70
N ASP A 172 1.33 6.76 -13.08
CA ASP A 172 2.54 7.35 -13.67
C ASP A 172 3.82 7.20 -12.81
N GLY A 173 3.90 6.17 -11.95
CA GLY A 173 5.17 5.78 -11.31
C GLY A 173 5.76 6.79 -10.31
N VAL A 174 5.03 7.83 -9.92
CA VAL A 174 5.50 8.83 -8.95
C VAL A 174 5.21 8.35 -7.53
N ILE A 175 6.28 8.10 -6.77
CA ILE A 175 6.23 7.87 -5.32
C ILE A 175 6.38 9.23 -4.64
N GLN A 176 5.28 9.79 -4.10
CA GLN A 176 5.36 10.97 -3.23
C GLN A 176 5.64 10.54 -1.78
N LEU A 177 6.80 10.97 -1.28
CA LEU A 177 7.30 10.69 0.06
C LEU A 177 7.08 11.94 0.94
N GLY A 178 5.87 12.14 1.46
CA GLY A 178 5.59 13.25 2.37
C GLY A 178 6.36 13.10 3.69
N GLY A 179 7.17 14.11 4.05
CA GLY A 179 7.76 14.24 5.38
C GLY A 179 8.86 13.23 5.76
N ILE A 180 9.64 12.71 4.80
CA ILE A 180 10.71 11.75 5.12
C ILE A 180 12.04 12.47 5.44
N ALA A 181 12.50 12.33 6.67
CA ALA A 181 13.91 12.52 7.02
C ALA A 181 14.69 11.24 6.63
N SER A 182 15.17 11.16 5.38
CA SER A 182 16.08 10.09 4.99
C SER A 182 17.43 10.32 5.67
N THR A 183 17.91 9.35 6.45
CA THR A 183 19.22 9.40 7.10
C THR A 183 20.37 8.94 6.20
N THR A 184 20.06 8.54 4.95
CA THR A 184 21.04 8.02 3.98
C THR A 184 20.98 8.76 2.64
N SER A 185 20.27 8.24 1.65
CA SER A 185 20.23 8.78 0.29
C SER A 185 18.90 8.51 -0.39
N ILE A 186 18.38 9.49 -1.13
CA ILE A 186 17.32 9.29 -2.12
C ILE A 186 17.99 9.16 -3.49
N THR A 187 17.87 8.01 -4.14
CA THR A 187 18.40 7.77 -5.49
C THR A 187 17.27 7.86 -6.52
N LEU A 188 17.42 8.73 -7.51
CA LEU A 188 16.54 8.86 -8.68
C LEU A 188 17.19 8.12 -9.88
N LEU A 189 16.43 7.39 -10.69
CA LEU A 189 16.89 6.49 -11.76
C LEU A 189 16.26 6.80 -13.15
N ASN A 190 16.97 7.52 -14.02
CA ASN A 190 16.57 7.77 -15.41
C ASN A 190 15.16 8.40 -15.62
N GLY A 191 15.12 9.74 -15.60
CA GLY A 191 13.97 10.53 -16.07
C GLY A 191 13.05 11.06 -14.97
N GLU A 192 13.34 10.76 -13.70
CA GLU A 192 12.58 11.30 -12.59
C GLU A 192 12.95 12.76 -12.32
N THR A 193 11.91 13.51 -12.01
CA THR A 193 11.99 14.94 -11.75
C THR A 193 11.74 15.21 -10.27
N ILE A 194 12.62 15.98 -9.63
CA ILE A 194 12.27 16.65 -8.37
C ILE A 194 11.55 17.95 -8.75
N THR A 195 10.22 17.93 -8.74
CA THR A 195 9.40 19.12 -8.99
C THR A 195 8.92 19.73 -7.69
N ASN A 196 9.19 21.03 -7.51
CA ASN A 196 8.58 21.81 -6.44
C ASN A 196 7.54 22.78 -7.04
N ALA A 197 6.27 22.55 -6.73
CA ALA A 197 5.17 23.26 -7.38
C ALA A 197 4.98 24.72 -6.91
N THR A 198 5.55 25.12 -5.76
CA THR A 198 5.10 26.35 -5.09
C THR A 198 6.16 27.14 -4.32
N ASN A 199 7.45 27.06 -4.67
CA ASN A 199 8.60 27.77 -4.02
C ASN A 199 9.33 27.03 -2.90
N GLY A 200 9.23 25.71 -2.78
CA GLY A 200 10.08 25.02 -1.81
C GLY A 200 11.51 24.90 -2.29
N GLU A 201 12.43 25.03 -1.34
CA GLU A 201 13.86 24.92 -1.52
C GLU A 201 14.27 23.46 -1.76
N ILE A 202 15.12 23.20 -2.75
CA ILE A 202 15.91 21.97 -2.80
C ILE A 202 17.23 22.31 -2.09
N ALA A 203 17.24 22.13 -0.77
CA ALA A 203 18.40 22.43 0.06
C ALA A 203 19.38 21.27 0.04
N ILE A 204 20.67 21.58 -0.10
CA ILE A 204 21.75 20.64 0.18
C ILE A 204 22.54 21.22 1.37
N GLY A 205 22.31 20.66 2.56
CA GLY A 205 22.63 21.30 3.84
C GLY A 205 23.99 20.98 4.45
N GLY A 206 24.74 19.99 3.95
CA GLY A 206 26.05 19.62 4.48
C GLY A 206 27.16 20.52 3.96
N ALA A 207 28.12 20.87 4.83
CA ALA A 207 29.26 21.73 4.51
C ALA A 207 30.22 21.17 3.44
N SER A 208 30.00 19.94 2.96
CA SER A 208 30.79 19.28 1.91
C SER A 208 29.92 18.66 0.82
N ASP A 209 28.62 18.92 0.86
CA ASP A 209 27.72 18.36 -0.12
C ASP A 209 27.83 19.14 -1.45
N THR A 210 27.69 18.44 -2.57
CA THR A 210 27.86 19.05 -3.89
C THR A 210 26.70 18.67 -4.82
N ILE A 211 26.22 19.64 -5.60
CA ILE A 211 25.32 19.37 -6.73
C ILE A 211 26.19 19.09 -7.95
N LYS A 212 26.18 17.84 -8.45
CA LYS A 212 26.82 17.47 -9.71
C LYS A 212 25.78 17.36 -10.82
N ILE A 213 25.74 18.36 -11.71
CA ILE A 213 24.88 18.33 -12.89
C ILE A 213 25.68 17.73 -14.05
N LEU A 214 25.33 16.50 -14.45
CA LEU A 214 25.91 15.84 -15.62
C LEU A 214 25.15 16.28 -16.88
N GLY A 215 25.45 17.47 -17.40
CA GLY A 215 24.80 18.02 -18.59
C GLY A 215 24.57 19.53 -18.50
N THR A 216 23.50 20.00 -19.13
CA THR A 216 23.11 21.41 -19.13
C THR A 216 22.14 21.72 -17.98
N ALA A 217 22.48 22.69 -17.14
CA ALA A 217 21.54 23.32 -16.23
C ALA A 217 20.91 24.54 -16.92
N SER A 218 19.60 24.69 -16.85
CA SER A 218 18.89 25.89 -17.32
C SER A 218 18.12 26.48 -16.16
N THR A 219 18.45 27.72 -15.76
CA THR A 219 17.75 28.46 -14.73
C THR A 219 17.53 29.90 -15.19
N SER A 220 16.49 30.56 -14.68
CA SER A 220 16.23 31.98 -14.96
C SER A 220 17.04 32.94 -14.08
N ALA A 221 17.63 32.43 -13.00
CA ALA A 221 18.50 33.16 -12.10
C ALA A 221 19.42 32.18 -11.34
N ILE A 222 20.69 32.53 -11.20
CA ILE A 222 21.63 31.91 -10.28
C ILE A 222 21.99 32.95 -9.22
N LYS A 223 21.71 32.66 -7.95
CA LYS A 223 22.21 33.43 -6.82
C LYS A 223 23.54 32.81 -6.39
N VAL A 224 24.62 33.60 -6.38
CA VAL A 224 25.93 33.16 -5.88
C VAL A 224 26.20 33.88 -4.57
N GLY A 225 26.30 33.13 -3.47
CA GLY A 225 26.49 33.66 -2.11
C GLY A 225 25.21 33.76 -1.28
N ASP A 226 25.38 33.95 0.01
CA ASP A 226 24.34 33.93 1.05
C ASP A 226 23.87 35.32 1.50
N GLU A 227 24.36 36.39 0.86
CA GLU A 227 24.05 37.76 1.24
C GLU A 227 22.54 38.11 1.10
N PRO A 228 21.99 38.98 1.98
CA PRO A 228 20.56 39.32 2.02
C PRO A 228 20.01 39.94 0.73
N ALA A 229 20.89 40.57 -0.05
CA ALA A 229 20.59 41.21 -1.34
C ALA A 229 21.62 40.80 -2.41
N ALA A 230 22.08 39.54 -2.40
CA ALA A 230 23.07 39.10 -3.37
C ALA A 230 22.54 39.32 -4.80
N PRO A 231 23.35 39.91 -5.71
CA PRO A 231 22.96 40.08 -7.09
C PRO A 231 22.73 38.71 -7.74
N THR A 232 21.68 38.59 -8.55
CA THR A 232 21.42 37.37 -9.34
C THR A 232 22.05 37.50 -10.71
N ILE A 233 22.58 36.40 -11.23
CA ILE A 233 22.95 36.27 -12.63
C ILE A 233 21.75 35.64 -13.32
N ASN A 234 20.99 36.44 -14.07
CA ASN A 234 19.83 36.00 -14.83
C ASN A 234 20.23 35.37 -16.17
N GLY A 235 21.44 35.68 -16.64
CA GLY A 235 22.07 34.99 -17.76
C GLY A 235 23.55 35.30 -17.84
N MET A 236 24.32 34.34 -18.35
CA MET A 236 25.72 34.52 -18.71
C MET A 236 25.93 34.03 -20.12
N VAL A 237 26.48 34.89 -20.98
CA VAL A 237 26.86 34.56 -22.34
C VAL A 237 28.36 34.73 -22.50
N PHE A 238 28.98 33.87 -23.30
CA PHE A 238 30.40 33.97 -23.63
C PHE A 238 30.58 33.69 -25.11
N GLY A 239 31.65 34.25 -25.68
CA GLY A 239 31.95 34.08 -27.08
C GLY A 239 33.21 34.83 -27.45
N TYR A 240 33.39 35.01 -28.75
CA TYR A 240 34.50 35.77 -29.32
C TYR A 240 33.95 36.99 -30.03
N CYS A 241 34.73 38.07 -30.04
CA CYS A 241 34.40 39.28 -30.78
C CYS A 241 35.52 39.57 -31.76
N SER A 242 35.22 39.51 -33.05
CA SER A 242 36.17 39.61 -34.16
C SER A 242 36.10 40.97 -34.84
N PHE A 243 37.24 41.48 -35.31
CA PHE A 243 37.32 42.75 -36.00
C PHE A 243 38.39 42.69 -37.10
N ALA A 244 38.20 43.51 -38.14
CA ALA A 244 39.21 43.67 -39.19
C ALA A 244 40.41 44.48 -38.67
N ASP A 245 41.53 44.42 -39.40
CA ASP A 245 42.74 45.18 -39.11
C ASP A 245 42.46 46.65 -38.77
N VAL A 246 42.78 47.04 -37.54
CA VAL A 246 42.66 48.43 -37.09
C VAL A 246 43.98 49.15 -37.38
N THR A 247 44.07 49.78 -38.54
CA THR A 247 45.27 50.51 -39.00
C THR A 247 45.33 51.94 -38.45
N SER A 248 46.47 52.61 -38.65
CA SER A 248 46.72 54.00 -38.21
C SER A 248 46.58 54.20 -36.70
N PHE A 249 47.06 53.24 -35.92
CA PHE A 249 46.99 53.25 -34.47
C PHE A 249 48.27 53.87 -33.88
N THR A 250 48.31 55.20 -33.80
CA THR A 250 49.50 55.94 -33.34
C THR A 250 49.92 55.52 -31.93
N ALA A 251 51.22 55.37 -31.69
CA ALA A 251 51.77 55.10 -30.36
C ALA A 251 51.31 56.14 -29.34
N SER A 252 51.04 55.68 -28.10
CA SER A 252 50.52 56.50 -27.00
C SER A 252 49.16 57.14 -27.28
N THR A 253 48.36 56.55 -28.17
CA THR A 253 46.99 57.01 -28.44
C THR A 253 45.96 55.91 -28.23
N THR A 254 44.72 56.35 -27.97
CA THR A 254 43.57 55.48 -27.81
C THR A 254 42.70 55.56 -29.06
N LYS A 255 42.16 54.41 -29.49
CA LYS A 255 41.19 54.34 -30.59
C LYS A 255 39.99 53.52 -30.16
N PHE A 256 38.84 53.89 -30.72
CA PHE A 256 37.60 53.16 -30.60
C PHE A 256 37.36 52.38 -31.88
N PHE A 257 36.96 51.13 -31.75
CA PHE A 257 36.49 50.33 -32.87
C PHE A 257 35.47 49.32 -32.37
N ASP A 258 34.60 48.89 -33.29
CA ASP A 258 33.62 47.86 -33.01
C ASP A 258 34.16 46.50 -33.44
N CYS A 259 33.87 45.49 -32.63
CA CYS A 259 34.02 44.11 -33.03
C CYS A 259 32.65 43.44 -33.11
N THR A 260 32.56 42.40 -33.94
CA THR A 260 31.35 41.61 -34.16
C THR A 260 31.42 40.34 -33.33
N THR A 261 30.42 40.10 -32.50
CA THR A 261 30.36 38.92 -31.63
C THR A 261 29.91 37.67 -32.37
N GLU A 262 30.52 36.55 -32.01
CA GLU A 262 30.09 35.20 -32.41
C GLU A 262 29.82 34.38 -31.14
N PRO A 263 28.62 33.77 -30.99
CA PRO A 263 27.50 33.78 -31.94
C PRO A 263 26.81 35.15 -32.05
N ALA A 264 26.41 35.52 -33.27
CA ALA A 264 25.63 36.74 -33.51
C ALA A 264 24.29 36.70 -32.75
N GLY A 265 23.86 37.83 -32.18
CA GLY A 265 22.62 37.92 -31.39
C GLY A 265 22.78 37.51 -29.92
N ALA A 266 23.99 37.17 -29.45
CA ALA A 266 24.21 36.73 -28.07
C ALA A 266 23.99 37.83 -27.02
N LEU A 267 24.23 39.09 -27.39
CA LEU A 267 24.16 40.23 -26.48
C LEU A 267 22.78 40.90 -26.52
N VAL A 268 22.34 41.47 -25.40
CA VAL A 268 21.16 42.35 -25.35
C VAL A 268 21.51 43.70 -24.71
N ALA A 269 20.67 44.70 -24.94
CA ALA A 269 20.82 45.99 -24.30
C ALA A 269 20.76 45.84 -22.77
N GLY A 270 21.80 46.33 -22.07
CA GLY A 270 21.93 46.22 -20.61
C GLY A 270 22.90 45.13 -20.13
N ASP A 271 23.38 44.26 -21.03
CA ASP A 271 24.43 43.28 -20.71
C ASP A 271 25.71 43.99 -20.22
N ARG A 272 26.27 43.47 -19.12
CA ARG A 272 27.56 43.94 -18.58
C ARG A 272 28.66 43.07 -19.16
N VAL A 273 29.43 43.62 -20.08
CA VAL A 273 30.46 42.88 -20.83
C VAL A 273 31.82 43.01 -20.15
N PHE A 274 32.46 41.88 -19.92
CA PHE A 274 33.87 41.73 -19.60
C PHE A 274 34.59 41.18 -20.83
N VAL A 275 35.75 41.75 -21.17
CA VAL A 275 36.52 41.34 -22.34
C VAL A 275 37.94 40.97 -21.95
N GLN A 276 38.53 40.05 -22.70
CA GLN A 276 39.91 39.63 -22.53
C GLN A 276 40.61 39.60 -23.88
N ALA A 277 41.75 40.28 -23.96
CA ALA A 277 42.64 40.18 -25.11
C ALA A 277 43.11 38.73 -25.30
N THR A 278 43.16 38.27 -26.55
CA THR A 278 43.73 36.95 -26.87
C THR A 278 45.20 37.09 -27.25
N SER A 279 45.88 35.96 -27.46
CA SER A 279 47.28 35.92 -27.88
C SER A 279 47.54 36.52 -29.26
N SER A 280 46.51 36.97 -29.97
CA SER A 280 46.62 37.57 -31.30
C SER A 280 46.94 39.07 -31.25
N PHE A 281 47.06 39.68 -30.07
CA PHE A 281 47.49 41.08 -29.95
C PHE A 281 49.02 41.11 -30.10
N ASP A 282 49.51 41.49 -31.28
CA ASP A 282 50.92 41.37 -31.68
C ASP A 282 51.87 42.33 -30.94
N SER A 283 51.34 43.36 -30.25
CA SER A 283 52.15 44.25 -29.41
C SER A 283 51.37 44.88 -28.24
N MET A 284 52.01 45.76 -27.45
CA MET A 284 51.54 46.26 -26.13
C MET A 284 50.27 47.13 -26.21
N PHE A 285 49.14 46.50 -26.52
CA PHE A 285 47.82 47.11 -26.53
C PHE A 285 47.08 46.80 -25.23
N VAL A 286 46.39 47.80 -24.69
CA VAL A 286 45.58 47.66 -23.49
C VAL A 286 44.13 47.96 -23.82
N ILE A 287 43.24 47.00 -23.57
CA ILE A 287 41.81 47.26 -23.62
C ILE A 287 41.42 48.05 -22.37
N GLN A 288 41.03 49.31 -22.54
CA GLN A 288 40.72 50.23 -21.45
C GLN A 288 39.23 50.30 -21.12
N ALA A 289 38.38 49.92 -22.06
CA ALA A 289 36.94 49.80 -21.86
C ALA A 289 36.33 48.93 -22.95
N ALA A 290 35.24 48.27 -22.60
CA ALA A 290 34.34 47.61 -23.54
C ALA A 290 32.92 48.00 -23.18
N SER A 291 32.09 48.21 -24.20
CA SER A 291 30.67 48.47 -24.01
C SER A 291 29.88 47.86 -25.17
N THR A 292 28.65 47.46 -24.91
CA THR A 292 27.72 47.01 -25.96
C THR A 292 26.46 47.86 -25.90
N THR A 293 25.88 48.13 -27.05
CA THR A 293 24.53 48.71 -27.18
C THR A 293 23.50 47.66 -27.61
N GLY A 294 23.92 46.41 -27.87
CA GLY A 294 23.06 45.26 -28.09
C GLY A 294 23.30 44.45 -29.39
N VAL A 295 22.72 43.25 -29.39
CA VAL A 295 22.66 42.17 -30.39
C VAL A 295 23.97 41.56 -30.84
N SER A 296 24.90 42.31 -31.42
CA SER A 296 26.05 41.67 -32.10
C SER A 296 27.36 42.45 -32.08
N THR A 297 27.44 43.58 -31.39
CA THR A 297 28.66 44.40 -31.38
C THR A 297 29.14 44.75 -29.99
N ILE A 298 30.46 44.77 -29.83
CA ILE A 298 31.13 45.35 -28.67
C ILE A 298 32.02 46.47 -29.17
N ASN A 299 31.80 47.67 -28.66
CA ASN A 299 32.69 48.81 -28.85
C ASN A 299 33.86 48.69 -27.88
N LEU A 300 35.07 48.66 -28.41
CA LEU A 300 36.31 48.55 -27.65
C LEU A 300 37.05 49.89 -27.68
N ARG A 301 37.54 50.29 -26.51
CA ARG A 301 38.50 51.37 -26.36
C ARG A 301 39.87 50.77 -26.08
N VAL A 302 40.78 50.85 -27.04
CA VAL A 302 42.11 50.24 -26.95
C VAL A 302 43.17 51.33 -26.97
N LEU A 303 44.17 51.20 -26.10
CA LEU A 303 45.35 52.06 -26.03
C LEU A 303 46.53 51.33 -26.68
N ASN A 304 47.18 51.96 -27.65
CA ASN A 304 48.52 51.59 -28.07
C ASN A 304 49.52 52.20 -27.09
N THR A 305 50.21 51.40 -26.28
CA THR A 305 51.13 51.98 -25.28
C THR A 305 52.45 52.46 -25.89
N GLY A 306 52.83 52.01 -27.09
CA GLY A 306 54.08 52.39 -27.76
C GLY A 306 55.36 52.01 -27.00
N LEU A 307 55.29 51.01 -26.12
CA LEU A 307 56.37 50.63 -25.20
C LEU A 307 57.31 49.55 -25.79
N ASP A 308 56.99 49.05 -26.98
CA ASP A 308 57.70 48.01 -27.75
C ASP A 308 58.81 48.58 -28.66
N GLY A 309 58.99 49.89 -28.72
CA GLY A 309 60.06 50.55 -29.49
C GLY A 309 59.86 50.51 -31.02
N ALA A 310 58.82 49.85 -31.51
CA ALA A 310 58.35 49.88 -32.89
C ALA A 310 56.84 50.10 -32.83
N ALA A 311 56.38 51.30 -33.20
CA ALA A 311 54.96 51.63 -33.21
C ALA A 311 54.25 50.73 -34.23
N ASP A 312 53.80 49.55 -33.78
CA ASP A 312 52.90 48.74 -34.58
C ASP A 312 51.62 49.54 -34.76
N GLY A 313 51.51 50.13 -35.94
CA GLY A 313 50.41 51.00 -36.30
C GLY A 313 49.13 50.22 -36.61
N THR A 314 49.15 48.90 -36.48
CA THR A 314 48.06 48.02 -36.85
C THR A 314 47.82 46.98 -35.76
N LEU A 315 46.59 46.89 -35.25
CA LEU A 315 46.23 45.88 -34.23
C LEU A 315 46.14 44.44 -34.82
N GLY A 316 46.18 44.30 -36.14
CA GLY A 316 45.96 43.05 -36.88
C GLY A 316 44.51 42.53 -36.76
N GLY A 317 44.00 41.82 -37.76
CA GLY A 317 42.65 41.27 -37.81
C GLY A 317 42.51 40.16 -36.78
N THR A 318 41.93 40.51 -35.63
CA THR A 318 42.09 39.74 -34.40
C THR A 318 40.75 39.59 -33.67
N SER A 319 40.75 38.72 -32.66
CA SER A 319 39.57 38.47 -31.84
C SER A 319 39.88 38.64 -30.37
N ILE A 320 38.88 39.06 -29.60
CA ILE A 320 38.90 39.05 -28.14
C ILE A 320 37.91 38.01 -27.62
N ASN A 321 38.13 37.51 -26.41
CA ASN A 321 37.08 36.79 -25.69
C ASN A 321 36.17 37.80 -25.01
N PHE A 322 34.88 37.48 -24.90
CA PHE A 322 33.96 38.22 -24.05
C PHE A 322 33.13 37.28 -23.17
N TRP A 323 32.75 37.80 -22.01
CA TRP A 323 31.71 37.28 -21.15
C TRP A 323 30.75 38.42 -20.87
N ALA A 324 29.45 38.18 -20.94
CA ALA A 324 28.46 39.15 -20.54
C ALA A 324 27.47 38.55 -19.55
N VAL A 325 27.15 39.34 -18.52
CA VAL A 325 26.16 38.97 -17.50
C VAL A 325 24.98 39.92 -17.56
N ARG A 326 23.78 39.37 -17.29
CA ARG A 326 22.50 40.09 -17.18
C ARG A 326 21.72 39.69 -15.95
#